data_AF-A0A968D2V9-F1
#
_entry.id   AF-A0A968D2V9-F1
#
_cell.length_a   1.000
_cell.length_b   1.000
_cell.length_c   1.000
_cell.angle_alpha   90.00
_cell.angle_beta   90.00
_cell.angle_gamma   90.00
#
_symmetry.space_group_name_H-M   'P 1'
#
loop_
_entity.id
_entity.type
_entity.pdbx_description
1 polymer ?
#
loop_
_entity_poly.entity_id
_entity_poly.type
_entity_poly.pdbx_seq_one_letter_code
_entity_poly.pdbx_strand_id
1 'polypeptide(L)'
;MSKKSVFILLFAIPTMVSFSAFQETDEITSKVILDVPLEQQQTKMWCWAACTQMILSYTGETISQCDQVNDRMNRSDCCDTPTLQPCIKGGWPQFYRFGFSSDSIDAALSWEQLKTEIDNNRPVAFSWRWKFGGGHMMVATGYGQTDTRKWVYVNNPFPTLGSKDKHKGEHQVITYDEYISSTTHDHWRDYYNIKPRPEVTTETEEVTIETEIEGPSAEIEVAEVSTSAPSQEVTESTLAFVPYDQKPEPIGGYQAIQRLLKYPEEARRARQKGRAVINVLVNKEGEVVDTKVLQSSGSEVLDEAAATAIKSLRWKPAMQRDKPVDVWVAIPINFKMR
;
A
#
# COMPACT_ATOMS: atom_id res chain seq x y z
N MET A 1 28.26 -70.06 -61.58
CA MET A 1 28.75 -68.69 -61.30
C MET A 1 27.94 -68.13 -60.13
N SER A 2 28.49 -68.17 -58.92
CA SER A 2 27.82 -67.76 -57.68
C SER A 2 28.19 -66.30 -57.35
N LYS A 3 27.20 -65.40 -57.31
CA LYS A 3 27.38 -64.01 -56.85
C LYS A 3 27.26 -63.99 -55.33
N LYS A 4 28.34 -63.63 -54.64
CA LYS A 4 28.34 -63.32 -53.21
C LYS A 4 27.83 -61.90 -53.01
N SER A 5 26.72 -61.73 -52.30
CA SER A 5 26.29 -60.43 -51.76
C SER A 5 26.82 -60.29 -50.34
N VAL A 6 27.64 -59.26 -50.10
CA VAL A 6 28.14 -58.87 -48.78
C VAL A 6 27.12 -57.96 -48.13
N PHE A 7 26.59 -58.35 -46.97
CA PHE A 7 25.76 -57.51 -46.12
C PHE A 7 26.66 -56.80 -45.11
N ILE A 8 26.74 -55.47 -45.18
CA ILE A 8 27.40 -54.62 -44.18
C ILE A 8 26.34 -54.29 -43.11
N LEU A 9 26.53 -54.81 -41.90
CA LEU A 9 25.73 -54.43 -40.72
C LEU A 9 26.28 -53.10 -40.18
N LEU A 10 25.50 -52.03 -40.34
CA LEU A 10 25.74 -50.75 -39.65
C LEU A 10 25.14 -50.83 -38.23
N PHE A 11 25.99 -50.92 -37.22
CA PHE A 11 25.60 -50.72 -35.82
C PHE A 11 25.47 -49.22 -35.55
N ALA A 12 24.26 -48.73 -35.33
CA ALA A 12 24.02 -47.40 -34.80
C ALA A 12 24.36 -47.40 -33.30
N ILE A 13 25.38 -46.62 -32.92
CA ILE A 13 25.73 -46.37 -31.51
C ILE A 13 24.78 -45.27 -31.00
N PRO A 14 23.95 -45.52 -29.97
CA PRO A 14 23.13 -44.46 -29.40
C PRO A 14 24.05 -43.57 -28.55
N THR A 15 24.20 -42.30 -28.94
CA THR A 15 24.81 -41.28 -28.10
C THR A 15 23.89 -41.02 -26.91
N MET A 16 24.28 -41.53 -25.74
CA MET A 16 23.67 -41.19 -24.47
C MET A 16 23.95 -39.71 -24.17
N VAL A 17 22.97 -38.85 -24.45
CA VAL A 17 22.95 -37.49 -23.91
C VAL A 17 22.53 -37.62 -22.45
N SER A 18 23.50 -37.57 -21.53
CA SER A 18 23.22 -37.41 -20.11
C SER A 18 22.62 -36.03 -19.87
N PHE A 19 21.30 -35.95 -19.77
CA PHE A 19 20.63 -34.83 -19.13
C PHE A 19 20.96 -34.90 -17.63
N SER A 20 21.98 -34.13 -17.21
CA SER A 20 22.09 -33.77 -15.80
C SER A 20 20.89 -32.89 -15.49
N ALA A 21 19.90 -33.46 -14.83
CA ALA A 21 18.80 -32.70 -14.26
C ALA A 21 19.40 -31.76 -13.20
N PHE A 22 19.51 -30.47 -13.51
CA PHE A 22 19.72 -29.43 -12.53
C PHE A 22 18.49 -29.42 -11.61
N GLN A 23 18.59 -30.14 -10.50
CA GLN A 23 17.61 -30.11 -9.44
C GLN A 23 18.16 -29.16 -8.37
N GLU A 24 18.10 -27.87 -8.65
CA GLU A 24 18.41 -26.83 -7.67
C GLU A 24 17.15 -26.64 -6.81
N THR A 25 17.01 -27.50 -5.80
CA THR A 25 16.06 -27.25 -4.72
C THR A 25 16.66 -26.16 -3.85
N ASP A 26 16.25 -24.93 -4.10
CA ASP A 26 16.68 -23.74 -3.35
C ASP A 26 16.24 -23.90 -1.87
N GLU A 27 17.15 -24.39 -1.03
CA GLU A 27 16.89 -24.68 0.39
C GLU A 27 16.79 -23.37 1.18
N ILE A 28 15.84 -23.30 2.12
CA ILE A 28 15.67 -22.11 2.97
C ILE A 28 16.87 -22.03 3.91
N THR A 29 17.70 -21.00 3.74
CA THR A 29 18.92 -20.79 4.53
C THR A 29 18.68 -20.02 5.82
N SER A 30 17.63 -19.20 5.88
CA SER A 30 17.23 -18.52 7.12
C SER A 30 15.75 -18.14 7.08
N LYS A 31 15.07 -18.24 8.23
CA LYS A 31 13.66 -17.91 8.37
C LYS A 31 13.33 -17.60 9.83
N VAL A 32 12.69 -16.46 10.06
CA VAL A 32 12.12 -16.07 11.36
C VAL A 32 10.72 -15.53 11.12
N ILE A 33 9.76 -15.97 11.93
CA ILE A 33 8.38 -15.47 11.93
C ILE A 33 8.00 -15.17 13.38
N LEU A 34 7.57 -13.94 13.63
CA LEU A 34 7.03 -13.49 14.90
C LEU A 34 5.52 -13.77 14.94
N ASP A 35 5.02 -14.21 16.09
CA ASP A 35 3.59 -14.47 16.31
C ASP A 35 2.80 -13.18 16.59
N VAL A 36 2.91 -12.22 15.67
CA VAL A 36 2.19 -10.95 15.77
C VAL A 36 0.72 -11.22 15.41
N PRO A 37 -0.24 -10.85 16.28
CA PRO A 37 -1.65 -11.06 15.99
C PRO A 37 -2.06 -10.27 14.75
N LEU A 38 -2.93 -10.86 13.93
CA LEU A 38 -3.52 -10.20 12.77
C LEU A 38 -4.76 -9.44 13.21
N GLU A 39 -4.68 -8.12 13.19
CA GLU A 39 -5.81 -7.22 13.44
C GLU A 39 -6.26 -6.58 12.13
N GLN A 40 -7.52 -6.80 11.80
CA GLN A 40 -8.13 -6.17 10.65
C GLN A 40 -8.46 -4.71 10.96
N GLN A 41 -8.33 -3.80 9.98
CA GLN A 41 -8.85 -2.45 10.15
C GLN A 41 -10.38 -2.45 10.35
N GLN A 42 -10.85 -1.79 11.40
CA GLN A 42 -12.26 -1.80 11.80
C GLN A 42 -13.14 -0.93 10.88
N THR A 43 -12.55 0.09 10.26
CA THR A 43 -13.21 0.92 9.25
C THR A 43 -12.22 1.37 8.18
N LYS A 44 -12.70 2.15 7.20
CA LYS A 44 -11.86 2.73 6.15
C LYS A 44 -10.79 3.63 6.76
N MET A 45 -9.63 3.69 6.11
CA MET A 45 -8.51 4.58 6.46
C MET A 45 -7.83 4.29 7.81
N TRP A 46 -8.17 3.19 8.49
CA TRP A 46 -7.60 2.82 9.80
C TRP A 46 -6.48 1.79 9.72
N CYS A 47 -5.91 1.53 8.53
CA CYS A 47 -4.78 0.61 8.38
C CYS A 47 -3.60 0.97 9.31
N TRP A 48 -3.35 2.26 9.53
CA TRP A 48 -2.31 2.74 10.46
C TRP A 48 -2.62 2.40 11.94
N ALA A 49 -3.88 2.49 12.34
CA ALA A 49 -4.32 2.19 13.71
C ALA A 49 -4.32 0.66 13.95
N ALA A 50 -4.75 -0.11 12.95
CA ALA A 50 -4.65 -1.56 12.96
C ALA A 50 -3.20 -2.04 13.07
N CYS A 51 -2.26 -1.44 12.33
CA CYS A 51 -0.84 -1.78 12.44
C CYS A 51 -0.26 -1.50 13.82
N THR A 52 -0.62 -0.36 14.41
CA THR A 52 -0.23 0.00 15.77
C THR A 52 -0.80 -0.99 16.79
N GLN A 53 -2.07 -1.38 16.64
CA GLN A 53 -2.72 -2.38 17.47
C GLN A 53 -2.00 -3.74 17.37
N MET A 54 -1.73 -4.24 16.17
CA MET A 54 -1.03 -5.52 15.96
C MET A 54 0.32 -5.55 16.71
N ILE A 55 1.11 -4.49 16.56
CA ILE A 55 2.45 -4.43 17.15
C ILE A 55 2.37 -4.29 18.67
N LEU A 56 1.47 -3.47 19.21
CA LEU A 56 1.35 -3.28 20.66
C LEU A 56 0.76 -4.53 21.33
N SER A 57 -0.26 -5.16 20.74
CA SER A 57 -0.78 -6.45 21.19
C SER A 57 0.30 -7.53 21.25
N TYR A 58 1.23 -7.54 20.30
CA TYR A 58 2.38 -8.46 20.31
C TYR A 58 3.33 -8.24 21.50
N THR A 59 3.43 -7.01 22.00
CA THR A 59 4.23 -6.70 23.20
C THR A 59 3.49 -6.95 24.53
N GLY A 60 2.23 -7.39 24.46
CA GLY A 60 1.36 -7.60 25.62
C GLY A 60 0.48 -6.40 25.98
N GLU A 61 0.60 -5.29 25.25
CA GLU A 61 -0.19 -4.08 25.47
C GLU A 61 -1.56 -4.17 24.80
N THR A 62 -2.59 -3.61 25.43
CA THR A 62 -3.95 -3.61 24.86
C THR A 62 -4.36 -2.20 24.47
N ILE A 63 -4.54 -1.97 23.17
CA ILE A 63 -5.07 -0.72 22.64
C ILE A 63 -6.07 -1.01 21.53
N SER A 64 -7.18 -0.29 21.45
CA SER A 64 -8.11 -0.43 20.32
C SER A 64 -7.79 0.57 19.21
N GLN A 65 -8.23 0.31 17.98
CA GLN A 65 -8.05 1.26 16.87
C GLN A 65 -8.84 2.54 17.09
N CYS A 66 -10.03 2.44 17.68
CA CYS A 66 -10.86 3.60 17.94
C CYS A 66 -10.29 4.49 19.05
N ASP A 67 -9.66 3.92 20.08
CA ASP A 67 -8.96 4.69 21.12
C ASP A 67 -7.80 5.49 20.52
N GLN A 68 -7.03 4.89 19.62
CA GLN A 68 -5.96 5.60 18.91
C GLN A 68 -6.48 6.77 18.07
N VAL A 69 -7.63 6.58 17.42
CA VAL A 69 -8.25 7.62 16.60
C VAL A 69 -8.87 8.71 17.48
N ASN A 70 -9.51 8.34 18.59
CA ASN A 70 -10.03 9.26 19.60
C ASN A 70 -8.92 10.16 20.15
N ASP A 71 -7.82 9.57 20.60
CA ASP A 71 -6.65 10.31 21.11
C ASP A 71 -6.04 11.23 20.04
N ARG A 72 -5.92 10.75 18.80
CA ARG A 72 -5.42 11.57 17.68
C ARG A 72 -6.35 12.74 17.34
N MET A 73 -7.66 12.53 17.38
CA MET A 73 -8.65 13.51 16.95
C MET A 73 -9.12 14.40 18.11
N ASN A 74 -8.66 14.15 19.34
CA ASN A 74 -9.18 14.76 20.56
C ASN A 74 -10.70 14.58 20.69
N ARG A 75 -11.16 13.32 20.56
CA ARG A 75 -12.56 12.90 20.57
C ARG A 75 -12.74 11.70 21.50
N SER A 76 -14.00 11.34 21.76
CA SER A 76 -14.37 10.16 22.55
C SER A 76 -15.44 9.28 21.89
N ASP A 77 -15.85 9.61 20.67
CA ASP A 77 -17.01 9.03 19.97
C ASP A 77 -16.63 8.28 18.67
N CYS A 78 -15.33 8.10 18.39
CA CYS A 78 -14.90 7.33 17.23
C CYS A 78 -15.11 5.81 17.37
N CYS A 79 -15.41 5.34 18.59
CA CYS A 79 -15.80 3.95 18.86
C CYS A 79 -17.29 3.68 18.57
N ASP A 80 -18.09 4.72 18.31
CA ASP A 80 -19.51 4.58 18.02
C ASP A 80 -19.75 3.84 16.70
N THR A 81 -20.88 3.15 16.62
CA THR A 81 -21.31 2.44 15.40
C THR A 81 -22.58 3.08 14.85
N PRO A 82 -22.58 3.58 13.59
CA PRO A 82 -21.47 3.55 12.64
C PRO A 82 -20.36 4.56 13.01
N THR A 83 -19.11 4.24 12.65
CA THR A 83 -17.98 5.16 12.84
C THR A 83 -18.26 6.49 12.15
N LEU A 84 -18.14 7.59 12.91
CA LEU A 84 -18.44 8.93 12.41
C LEU A 84 -17.45 9.35 11.33
N GLN A 85 -17.91 10.06 10.29
CA GLN A 85 -17.05 10.52 9.18
C GLN A 85 -15.79 11.27 9.64
N PRO A 86 -15.82 12.16 10.66
CA PRO A 86 -14.61 12.82 11.16
C PRO A 86 -13.52 11.87 11.65
N CYS A 87 -13.88 10.65 12.03
CA CYS A 87 -12.96 9.61 12.49
C CYS A 87 -12.37 8.77 11.35
N ILE A 88 -12.97 8.78 10.15
CA ILE A 88 -12.52 8.00 8.99
C ILE A 88 -11.42 8.79 8.26
N LYS A 89 -10.21 8.81 8.82
CA LYS A 89 -9.08 9.56 8.27
C LYS A 89 -7.81 8.73 8.21
N GLY A 90 -7.05 8.97 7.14
CA GLY A 90 -5.71 8.42 6.99
C GLY A 90 -4.77 8.99 8.06
N GLY A 91 -3.74 8.23 8.36
CA GLY A 91 -2.83 8.58 9.44
C GLY A 91 -1.59 7.71 9.41
N TRP A 92 -0.80 7.90 10.45
CA TRP A 92 0.46 7.22 10.70
C TRP A 92 0.45 6.70 12.14
N PRO A 93 1.11 5.57 12.44
CA PRO A 93 1.29 5.07 13.79
C PRO A 93 1.84 6.16 14.71
N GLN A 94 1.30 6.23 15.92
CA GLN A 94 1.74 7.18 16.96
C GLN A 94 2.18 6.43 18.21
N PHE A 95 3.14 5.50 18.05
CA PHE A 95 3.70 4.69 19.15
C PHE A 95 4.07 5.52 20.38
N TYR A 96 4.57 6.74 20.17
CA TYR A 96 4.94 7.67 21.25
C TYR A 96 3.81 8.08 22.20
N ARG A 97 2.55 7.99 21.77
CA ARG A 97 1.37 8.29 22.58
C ARG A 97 0.99 7.13 23.51
N PHE A 98 1.48 5.93 23.21
CA PHE A 98 1.13 4.70 23.93
C PHE A 98 2.32 4.12 24.70
N GLY A 99 3.30 4.96 25.05
CA GLY A 99 4.45 4.53 25.87
C GLY A 99 5.61 3.91 25.10
N PHE A 100 5.60 3.97 23.76
CA PHE A 100 6.65 3.37 22.92
C PHE A 100 7.52 4.45 22.27
N SER A 101 8.68 4.05 21.76
CA SER A 101 9.49 4.81 20.82
C SER A 101 9.58 4.05 19.51
N SER A 102 9.77 4.76 18.41
CA SER A 102 10.03 4.19 17.09
C SER A 102 10.85 5.18 16.27
N ASP A 103 11.77 4.66 15.47
CA ASP A 103 12.39 5.42 14.39
C ASP A 103 11.52 5.34 13.13
N SER A 104 11.71 6.26 12.19
CA SER A 104 11.03 6.21 10.89
C SER A 104 11.95 6.61 9.75
N ILE A 105 11.75 6.00 8.58
CA ILE A 105 12.47 6.35 7.34
C ILE A 105 11.50 6.36 6.17
N ASP A 106 11.59 7.38 5.30
CA ASP A 106 10.78 7.50 4.07
C ASP A 106 11.36 6.65 2.92
N ALA A 107 11.65 5.39 3.22
CA ALA A 107 12.14 4.37 2.30
C ALA A 107 11.87 2.98 2.88
N ALA A 108 12.03 1.94 2.07
CA ALA A 108 12.16 0.57 2.59
C ALA A 108 13.45 0.45 3.41
N LEU A 109 13.38 -0.18 4.59
CA LEU A 109 14.55 -0.75 5.25
C LEU A 109 15.29 -1.66 4.30
N SER A 110 16.63 -1.65 4.36
CA SER A 110 17.44 -2.66 3.68
C SER A 110 17.16 -4.05 4.22
N TRP A 111 17.54 -5.08 3.45
CA TRP A 111 17.31 -6.48 3.82
C TRP A 111 17.91 -6.82 5.20
N GLU A 112 19.13 -6.36 5.46
CA GLU A 112 19.79 -6.63 6.74
C GLU A 112 19.18 -5.83 7.90
N GLN A 113 18.68 -4.62 7.66
CA GLN A 113 17.96 -3.85 8.68
C GLN A 113 16.63 -4.53 9.04
N LEU A 114 15.85 -4.95 8.03
CA LEU A 114 14.60 -5.68 8.26
C LEU A 114 14.85 -6.96 9.06
N LYS A 115 15.84 -7.76 8.65
CA LYS A 115 16.25 -8.96 9.39
C LYS A 115 16.64 -8.63 10.83
N THR A 116 17.48 -7.60 11.02
CA THR A 116 17.91 -7.17 12.36
C THR A 116 16.71 -6.84 13.26
N GLU A 117 15.69 -6.15 12.75
CA GLU A 117 14.49 -5.86 13.54
C GLU A 117 13.74 -7.15 13.93
N ILE A 118 13.49 -8.03 12.95
CA ILE A 118 12.79 -9.29 13.17
C ILE A 118 13.57 -10.22 14.13
N ASP A 119 14.89 -10.35 13.96
CA ASP A 119 15.76 -11.16 14.82
C ASP A 119 15.79 -10.65 16.26
N ASN A 120 15.59 -9.34 16.45
CA ASN A 120 15.45 -8.73 17.77
C ASN A 120 14.01 -8.71 18.29
N ASN A 121 13.12 -9.54 17.73
CA ASN A 121 11.74 -9.67 18.18
C ASN A 121 10.95 -8.35 18.06
N ARG A 122 11.26 -7.53 17.04
CA ARG A 122 10.59 -6.27 16.75
C ARG A 122 9.95 -6.30 15.35
N PRO A 123 8.61 -6.40 15.25
CA PRO A 123 7.95 -6.27 13.97
C PRO A 123 8.06 -4.83 13.43
N VAL A 124 8.03 -4.69 12.10
CA VAL A 124 8.17 -3.39 11.42
C VAL A 124 6.83 -2.97 10.86
N ALA A 125 6.37 -1.75 11.18
CA ALA A 125 5.20 -1.18 10.52
C ALA A 125 5.67 -0.49 9.24
N PHE A 126 5.12 -0.89 8.09
CA PHE A 126 5.54 -0.34 6.81
C PHE A 126 4.36 0.16 5.99
N SER A 127 4.67 0.97 4.99
CA SER A 127 3.65 1.53 4.12
C SER A 127 4.04 1.50 2.66
N TRP A 128 3.04 1.25 1.83
CA TRP A 128 3.12 1.41 0.40
C TRP A 128 2.39 2.68 -0.02
N ARG A 129 2.97 3.38 -0.99
CA ARG A 129 2.25 4.38 -1.79
C ARG A 129 1.87 3.71 -3.10
N TRP A 130 0.60 3.67 -3.41
CA TRP A 130 0.17 3.12 -4.69
C TRP A 130 0.55 4.12 -5.79
N LYS A 131 1.09 3.62 -6.90
CA LYS A 131 1.42 4.44 -8.08
C LYS A 131 0.20 5.16 -8.66
N PHE A 132 -0.99 4.75 -8.24
CA PHE A 132 -2.29 5.21 -8.70
C PHE A 132 -3.10 5.92 -7.60
N GLY A 133 -2.44 6.27 -6.49
CA GLY A 133 -2.98 7.09 -5.43
C GLY A 133 -3.43 6.34 -4.17
N GLY A 134 -3.37 7.04 -3.05
CA GLY A 134 -3.58 6.48 -1.71
C GLY A 134 -2.33 5.81 -1.13
N GLY A 135 -2.42 5.45 0.13
CA GLY A 135 -1.41 4.69 0.84
C GLY A 135 -2.04 3.52 1.60
N HIS A 136 -1.22 2.55 1.95
CA HIS A 136 -1.66 1.41 2.75
C HIS A 136 -0.58 1.01 3.73
N MET A 137 -0.99 0.71 4.96
CA MET A 137 -0.10 0.30 6.04
C MET A 137 -0.28 -1.16 6.36
N MET A 138 0.84 -1.84 6.61
CA MET A 138 0.92 -3.26 6.94
C MET A 138 2.03 -3.48 7.96
N VAL A 139 2.14 -4.69 8.49
CA VAL A 139 3.19 -5.06 9.44
C VAL A 139 4.01 -6.20 8.85
N ALA A 140 5.32 -6.01 8.74
CA ALA A 140 6.25 -7.10 8.46
C ALA A 140 6.49 -7.88 9.76
N THR A 141 6.12 -9.15 9.75
CA THR A 141 6.13 -10.04 10.91
C THR A 141 7.20 -11.11 10.83
N GLY A 142 7.93 -11.18 9.73
CA GLY A 142 8.99 -12.16 9.57
C GLY A 142 9.68 -12.05 8.23
N TYR A 143 10.69 -12.90 8.05
CA TYR A 143 11.39 -13.04 6.80
C TYR A 143 11.70 -14.52 6.50
N GLY A 144 11.96 -14.81 5.23
CA GLY A 144 12.57 -16.06 4.79
C GLY A 144 13.57 -15.77 3.68
N GLN A 145 14.61 -16.58 3.56
CA GLN A 145 15.56 -16.50 2.45
C GLN A 145 16.11 -17.87 2.06
N THR A 146 16.42 -17.99 0.77
CA THR A 146 17.35 -18.97 0.22
C THR A 146 18.62 -18.22 -0.20
N ASP A 147 19.54 -18.90 -0.89
CA ASP A 147 20.73 -18.23 -1.46
C ASP A 147 20.36 -17.22 -2.56
N THR A 148 19.22 -17.41 -3.22
CA THR A 148 18.83 -16.59 -4.39
C THR A 148 17.56 -15.76 -4.20
N ARG A 149 16.77 -16.02 -3.16
CA ARG A 149 15.45 -15.39 -2.96
C ARG A 149 15.23 -14.94 -1.53
N LYS A 150 14.41 -13.90 -1.40
CA LYS A 150 14.08 -13.24 -0.14
C LYS A 150 12.57 -12.98 -0.08
N TRP A 151 11.97 -13.32 1.05
CA TRP A 151 10.54 -13.13 1.30
C TRP A 151 10.32 -12.40 2.61
N VAL A 152 9.23 -11.63 2.67
CA VAL A 152 8.74 -10.95 3.86
C VAL A 152 7.37 -11.54 4.21
N TYR A 153 7.21 -11.95 5.46
CA TYR A 153 5.92 -12.34 6.03
C TYR A 153 5.21 -11.08 6.50
N VAL A 154 3.94 -10.91 6.13
CA VAL A 154 3.21 -9.66 6.31
C VAL A 154 1.82 -9.92 6.89
N ASN A 155 1.47 -9.17 7.92
CA ASN A 155 0.07 -9.00 8.34
C ASN A 155 -0.51 -7.78 7.63
N ASN A 156 -1.51 -8.03 6.78
CA ASN A 156 -2.22 -6.99 6.06
C ASN A 156 -3.58 -6.72 6.72
N PRO A 157 -3.83 -5.51 7.26
CA PRO A 157 -5.09 -5.21 7.95
C PRO A 157 -6.29 -5.06 6.98
N PHE A 158 -6.07 -5.12 5.67
CA PHE A 158 -7.09 -5.00 4.63
C PHE A 158 -7.02 -6.20 3.66
N PRO A 159 -8.14 -6.67 3.10
CA PRO A 159 -8.09 -7.79 2.18
C PRO A 159 -7.36 -7.46 0.90
N THR A 160 -6.63 -8.45 0.39
CA THR A 160 -5.92 -8.35 -0.88
C THR A 160 -6.88 -8.29 -2.07
N LEU A 161 -6.38 -7.75 -3.19
CA LEU A 161 -7.16 -7.65 -4.41
C LEU A 161 -7.54 -9.06 -4.92
N GLY A 162 -8.81 -9.42 -4.78
CA GLY A 162 -9.33 -10.73 -5.18
C GLY A 162 -9.78 -11.62 -4.02
N SER A 163 -9.60 -11.19 -2.76
CA SER A 163 -10.16 -11.88 -1.60
C SER A 163 -11.69 -12.02 -1.73
N LYS A 164 -12.19 -13.22 -1.40
CA LYS A 164 -13.64 -13.50 -1.35
C LYS A 164 -14.31 -12.71 -0.24
N ASP A 165 -13.58 -12.44 0.85
CA ASP A 165 -14.03 -11.61 1.95
C ASP A 165 -13.41 -10.21 1.83
N LYS A 166 -14.24 -9.24 1.45
CA LYS A 166 -13.82 -7.84 1.24
C LYS A 166 -13.66 -7.06 2.55
N HIS A 167 -13.84 -7.72 3.70
CA HIS A 167 -13.72 -7.13 5.02
C HIS A 167 -12.95 -8.07 5.94
N LYS A 168 -11.84 -8.68 5.51
CA LYS A 168 -10.97 -9.48 6.38
C LYS A 168 -9.50 -9.13 6.18
N GLY A 169 -8.76 -8.95 7.27
CA GLY A 169 -7.30 -8.90 7.22
C GLY A 169 -6.71 -10.24 6.73
N GLU A 170 -5.48 -10.23 6.23
CA GLU A 170 -4.86 -11.40 5.64
C GLU A 170 -3.36 -11.50 5.97
N HIS A 171 -2.88 -12.73 6.20
CA HIS A 171 -1.46 -13.02 6.20
C HIS A 171 -0.96 -13.19 4.77
N GLN A 172 0.12 -12.52 4.43
CA GLN A 172 0.74 -12.59 3.12
C GLN A 172 2.20 -13.00 3.22
N VAL A 173 2.71 -13.60 2.16
CA VAL A 173 4.14 -13.79 1.92
C VAL A 173 4.45 -13.12 0.59
N ILE A 174 5.24 -12.06 0.63
CA ILE A 174 5.65 -11.28 -0.55
C ILE A 174 7.15 -11.43 -0.76
N THR A 175 7.65 -11.19 -1.97
CA THR A 175 9.10 -11.11 -2.19
C THR A 175 9.63 -9.81 -1.59
N TYR A 176 10.91 -9.78 -1.24
CA TYR A 176 11.54 -8.53 -0.78
C TYR A 176 11.59 -7.46 -1.88
N ASP A 177 11.68 -7.87 -3.14
CA ASP A 177 11.56 -6.93 -4.26
C ASP A 177 10.17 -6.28 -4.29
N GLU A 178 9.10 -7.06 -4.09
CA GLU A 178 7.74 -6.53 -3.96
C GLU A 178 7.59 -5.65 -2.72
N TYR A 179 8.20 -6.01 -1.58
CA TYR A 179 8.24 -5.14 -0.40
C TYR A 179 8.78 -3.74 -0.71
N ILE A 180 9.82 -3.63 -1.55
CA ILE A 180 10.43 -2.36 -1.97
C ILE A 180 9.59 -1.65 -3.04
N SER A 181 9.15 -2.36 -4.07
CA SER A 181 8.35 -1.77 -5.14
C SER A 181 7.76 -2.82 -6.05
N SER A 182 6.72 -2.44 -6.79
CA SER A 182 6.18 -3.24 -7.87
C SER A 182 5.65 -2.37 -9.00
N THR A 183 4.91 -2.97 -9.93
CA THR A 183 4.16 -2.22 -10.94
C THR A 183 3.01 -1.41 -10.35
N THR A 184 2.57 -1.69 -9.12
CA THR A 184 1.38 -1.05 -8.51
C THR A 184 1.71 -0.10 -7.38
N HIS A 185 2.88 -0.21 -6.76
CA HIS A 185 3.29 0.63 -5.64
C HIS A 185 4.80 0.85 -5.61
N ASP A 186 5.19 1.88 -4.86
CA ASP A 186 6.53 1.95 -4.27
C ASP A 186 6.39 1.86 -2.75
N HIS A 187 7.44 1.41 -2.09
CA HIS A 187 7.58 1.58 -0.66
C HIS A 187 7.57 3.07 -0.31
N TRP A 188 6.89 3.44 0.78
CA TRP A 188 6.77 4.82 1.22
C TRP A 188 7.51 5.08 2.52
N ARG A 189 7.17 4.38 3.60
CA ARG A 189 7.75 4.63 4.92
C ARG A 189 7.73 3.41 5.81
N ASP A 190 8.85 3.20 6.51
CA ASP A 190 9.01 2.24 7.59
C ASP A 190 9.04 2.92 8.96
N TYR A 191 8.44 2.26 9.94
CA TYR A 191 8.56 2.50 11.38
C TYR A 191 9.22 1.28 12.01
N TYR A 192 10.39 1.49 12.61
CA TYR A 192 11.27 0.42 13.10
C TYR A 192 11.88 0.80 14.45
N ASN A 193 12.67 -0.10 15.05
CA ASN A 193 13.20 0.08 16.40
C ASN A 193 12.08 0.34 17.42
N ILE A 194 10.92 -0.30 17.19
CA ILE A 194 9.72 -0.12 18.00
C ILE A 194 9.92 -0.85 19.32
N LYS A 195 9.91 -0.09 20.43
CA LYS A 195 10.17 -0.62 21.77
C LYS A 195 9.53 0.25 22.85
N PRO A 196 9.25 -0.30 24.04
CA PRO A 196 8.82 0.49 25.18
C PRO A 196 9.79 1.63 25.47
N ARG A 197 9.28 2.82 25.78
CA ARG A 197 10.08 3.93 26.28
C ARG A 197 10.48 3.59 27.72
N PRO A 198 11.74 3.82 28.12
CA PRO A 198 12.10 3.74 29.54
C PRO A 198 11.20 4.70 30.32
N GLU A 199 10.61 4.20 31.41
CA GLU A 199 9.81 5.03 32.31
C GLU A 199 10.70 6.16 32.85
N VAL A 200 10.26 7.40 32.67
CA VAL A 200 10.94 8.55 33.26
C VAL A 200 10.55 8.56 34.73
N THR A 201 11.40 7.97 35.58
CA THR A 201 11.29 8.14 37.03
C THR A 201 11.59 9.60 37.33
N THR A 202 10.53 10.38 37.58
CA THR A 202 10.65 11.73 38.11
C THR A 202 11.03 11.62 39.58
N GLU A 203 12.32 11.45 39.86
CA GLU A 203 12.85 11.80 41.17
C GLU A 203 12.64 13.31 41.33
N THR A 204 11.65 13.65 42.15
CA THR A 204 11.33 15.01 42.54
C THR A 204 12.41 15.46 43.51
N GLU A 205 13.54 15.93 43.00
CA GLU A 205 14.39 16.80 43.81
C GLU A 205 13.63 18.11 44.00
N GLU A 206 13.03 18.28 45.18
CA GLU A 206 12.43 19.53 45.61
C GLU A 206 13.52 20.60 45.70
N VAL A 207 13.73 21.34 44.61
CA VAL A 207 14.53 22.56 44.64
C VAL A 207 13.63 23.67 45.21
N THR A 208 13.74 23.90 46.52
CA THR A 208 13.20 25.10 47.16
C THR A 208 13.92 26.34 46.64
N ILE A 209 13.28 27.08 45.73
CA ILE A 209 13.72 28.41 45.31
C ILE A 209 12.90 29.42 46.10
N GLU A 210 13.50 29.97 47.16
CA GLU A 210 13.05 31.23 47.74
C GLU A 210 13.73 32.37 46.96
N THR A 211 12.96 33.17 46.22
CA THR A 211 13.28 34.60 46.02
C THR A 211 12.09 35.36 45.41
N GLU A 212 11.47 36.13 46.29
CA GLU A 212 11.16 37.57 46.20
C GLU A 212 10.50 38.16 44.94
N ILE A 213 9.35 38.79 45.20
CA ILE A 213 8.39 39.33 44.24
C ILE A 213 8.54 40.86 44.23
N GLU A 214 8.85 41.47 43.09
CA GLU A 214 8.49 42.87 42.79
C GLU A 214 8.13 42.99 41.29
N GLY A 215 6.94 43.55 40.99
CA GLY A 215 6.31 43.57 39.66
C GLY A 215 6.80 44.70 38.73
N PRO A 216 5.97 45.26 37.82
CA PRO A 216 4.61 44.89 37.43
C PRO A 216 4.38 44.69 35.90
N SER A 217 3.23 44.08 35.63
CA SER A 217 2.37 44.10 34.42
C SER A 217 2.71 45.11 33.32
N ALA A 218 2.86 44.61 32.08
CA ALA A 218 2.67 45.38 30.86
C ALA A 218 1.91 44.52 29.82
N GLU A 219 1.01 45.19 29.11
CA GLU A 219 -0.13 44.65 28.38
C GLU A 219 0.20 44.04 27.02
N ILE A 220 -0.71 43.19 26.57
CA ILE A 220 -0.75 42.51 25.27
C ILE A 220 -1.23 43.51 24.22
N GLU A 221 -0.48 43.70 23.14
CA GLU A 221 -0.92 44.43 21.95
C GLU A 221 -1.11 43.46 20.78
N VAL A 222 -2.36 43.30 20.37
CA VAL A 222 -2.78 42.51 19.21
C VAL A 222 -2.88 43.47 18.02
N ALA A 223 -2.12 43.22 16.96
CA ALA A 223 -2.27 43.92 15.69
C ALA A 223 -2.67 42.94 14.59
N GLU A 224 -3.93 43.01 14.17
CA GLU A 224 -4.42 42.49 12.90
C GLU A 224 -4.08 43.48 11.78
N VAL A 225 -3.52 43.01 10.65
CA VAL A 225 -3.74 43.68 9.36
C VAL A 225 -3.89 42.64 8.25
N SER A 226 -5.00 42.83 7.54
CA SER A 226 -5.54 42.10 6.41
C SER A 226 -5.13 42.77 5.07
N THR A 227 -5.40 42.05 3.98
CA THR A 227 -5.63 42.49 2.58
C THR A 227 -4.50 42.38 1.53
N SER A 228 -4.59 41.29 0.76
CA SER A 228 -4.85 41.19 -0.69
C SER A 228 -3.81 41.50 -1.80
N ALA A 229 -3.67 40.47 -2.67
CA ALA A 229 -3.47 40.43 -4.14
C ALA A 229 -2.03 40.56 -4.72
N PRO A 230 -1.71 40.00 -5.92
CA PRO A 230 -2.58 39.41 -6.95
C PRO A 230 -2.23 37.98 -7.44
N SER A 231 -3.14 37.50 -8.27
CA SER A 231 -3.21 36.21 -8.96
C SER A 231 -2.55 36.28 -10.36
N GLN A 232 -2.06 35.10 -10.78
CA GLN A 232 -1.71 34.63 -12.13
C GLN A 232 -0.32 34.96 -12.70
N GLU A 233 0.51 33.93 -12.78
CA GLU A 233 0.92 33.35 -14.07
C GLU A 233 0.87 31.81 -13.97
N VAL A 234 0.06 31.19 -14.83
CA VAL A 234 -0.10 29.74 -14.96
C VAL A 234 0.89 29.29 -16.01
N THR A 235 1.97 28.63 -15.59
CA THR A 235 2.85 27.90 -16.50
C THR A 235 2.71 26.40 -16.29
N GLU A 236 2.67 25.75 -17.44
CA GLU A 236 2.36 24.36 -17.73
C GLU A 236 3.40 23.41 -17.11
N SER A 237 3.20 23.02 -15.86
CA SER A 237 3.90 21.89 -15.22
C SER A 237 3.29 21.63 -13.86
N THR A 238 2.39 20.65 -13.77
CA THR A 238 2.17 19.81 -12.58
C THR A 238 1.01 18.85 -12.85
N LEU A 239 1.31 17.55 -12.89
CA LEU A 239 0.36 16.54 -12.42
C LEU A 239 0.18 16.79 -10.92
N ALA A 240 -0.58 17.83 -10.58
CA ALA A 240 -0.77 18.27 -9.21
C ALA A 240 -1.39 17.12 -8.41
N PHE A 241 -0.58 16.52 -7.53
CA PHE A 241 -1.00 15.53 -6.56
C PHE A 241 -2.00 16.19 -5.62
N VAL A 242 -3.28 15.81 -5.74
CA VAL A 242 -4.32 16.20 -4.79
C VAL A 242 -4.49 15.03 -3.82
N PRO A 243 -4.06 15.14 -2.55
CA PRO A 243 -4.30 14.10 -1.56
C PRO A 243 -5.80 13.98 -1.33
N TYR A 244 -6.36 12.77 -1.42
CA TYR A 244 -7.78 12.50 -1.20
C TYR A 244 -7.95 11.44 -0.10
N ASP A 245 -9.02 11.59 0.70
CA ASP A 245 -9.42 10.69 1.78
C ASP A 245 -10.30 9.54 1.28
N GLN A 246 -11.08 9.77 0.21
CA GLN A 246 -11.86 8.74 -0.47
C GLN A 246 -11.52 8.72 -1.95
N LYS A 247 -11.15 7.54 -2.46
CA LYS A 247 -10.86 7.36 -3.90
C LYS A 247 -12.13 7.48 -4.74
N PRO A 248 -12.04 7.91 -6.01
CA PRO A 248 -13.19 7.90 -6.89
C PRO A 248 -13.56 6.45 -7.24
N GLU A 249 -14.86 6.17 -7.37
CA GLU A 249 -15.36 4.83 -7.67
C GLU A 249 -16.46 4.87 -8.75
N PRO A 250 -16.43 3.98 -9.76
CA PRO A 250 -17.50 3.95 -10.76
C PRO A 250 -18.83 3.56 -10.11
N ILE A 251 -19.92 4.20 -10.52
CA ILE A 251 -21.27 3.85 -10.06
C ILE A 251 -21.58 2.43 -10.52
N GLY A 252 -21.93 1.56 -9.57
CA GLY A 252 -22.08 0.12 -9.80
C GLY A 252 -20.79 -0.70 -9.69
N GLY A 253 -19.70 -0.07 -9.22
CA GLY A 253 -18.40 -0.69 -8.97
C GLY A 253 -17.64 -1.05 -10.24
N TYR A 254 -16.42 -1.58 -10.10
CA TYR A 254 -15.57 -1.93 -11.26
C TYR A 254 -16.19 -3.00 -12.18
N GLN A 255 -17.18 -3.75 -11.70
CA GLN A 255 -17.98 -4.66 -12.53
C GLN A 255 -18.82 -3.92 -13.57
N ALA A 256 -19.24 -2.68 -13.31
CA ALA A 256 -19.94 -1.86 -14.30
C ALA A 256 -19.07 -1.61 -15.54
N ILE A 257 -17.76 -1.40 -15.35
CA ILE A 257 -16.81 -1.27 -16.45
C ILE A 257 -16.75 -2.57 -17.24
N GLN A 258 -16.67 -3.72 -16.57
CA GLN A 258 -16.64 -5.02 -17.24
C GLN A 258 -17.91 -5.32 -18.05
N ARG A 259 -19.08 -4.83 -17.62
CA ARG A 259 -20.34 -4.97 -18.36
C ARG A 259 -20.37 -4.12 -19.63
N LEU A 260 -19.73 -2.95 -19.60
CA LEU A 260 -19.63 -2.04 -20.75
C LEU A 260 -18.42 -2.34 -21.65
N LEU A 261 -17.45 -3.11 -21.15
CA LEU A 261 -16.25 -3.49 -21.89
C LEU A 261 -16.62 -4.38 -23.07
N LYS A 262 -16.63 -3.80 -24.26
CA LYS A 262 -16.82 -4.52 -25.52
C LYS A 262 -15.46 -4.96 -26.05
N TYR A 263 -15.34 -6.24 -26.39
CA TYR A 263 -14.15 -6.77 -27.04
C TYR A 263 -14.22 -6.46 -28.54
N PRO A 264 -13.30 -5.66 -29.12
CA PRO A 264 -13.30 -5.37 -30.55
C PRO A 264 -13.17 -6.64 -31.39
N GLU A 265 -13.98 -6.73 -32.44
CA GLU A 265 -14.05 -7.91 -33.31
C GLU A 265 -12.71 -8.18 -34.02
N GLU A 266 -11.99 -7.11 -34.38
CA GLU A 266 -10.65 -7.20 -34.98
C GLU A 266 -9.61 -7.78 -34.01
N ALA A 267 -9.59 -7.32 -32.75
CA ALA A 267 -8.73 -7.86 -31.71
C ALA A 267 -9.07 -9.33 -31.40
N ARG A 268 -10.36 -9.68 -31.47
CA ARG A 268 -10.84 -11.06 -31.32
C ARG A 268 -10.34 -11.96 -32.45
N ARG A 269 -10.44 -11.53 -33.71
CA ARG A 269 -9.94 -12.26 -34.89
C ARG A 269 -8.42 -12.44 -34.84
N ALA A 270 -7.72 -11.40 -34.40
CA ALA A 270 -6.26 -11.41 -34.22
C ALA A 270 -5.80 -12.12 -32.94
N ARG A 271 -6.73 -12.61 -32.10
CA ARG A 271 -6.45 -13.25 -30.79
C ARG A 271 -5.60 -12.40 -29.85
N GLN A 272 -5.64 -11.08 -30.01
CA GLN A 272 -4.90 -10.12 -29.19
C GLN A 272 -5.47 -10.13 -27.77
N LYS A 273 -4.60 -10.15 -26.77
CA LYS A 273 -4.92 -10.11 -25.34
C LYS A 273 -3.93 -9.19 -24.64
N GLY A 274 -4.23 -8.77 -23.42
CA GLY A 274 -3.29 -8.01 -22.62
C GLY A 274 -3.93 -7.31 -21.44
N ARG A 275 -3.13 -6.53 -20.74
CA ARG A 275 -3.56 -5.70 -19.62
C ARG A 275 -3.35 -4.24 -19.98
N ALA A 276 -4.44 -3.49 -20.16
CA ALA A 276 -4.39 -2.05 -20.31
C ALA A 276 -4.49 -1.39 -18.93
N VAL A 277 -3.77 -0.29 -18.71
CA VAL A 277 -3.95 0.58 -17.54
C VAL A 277 -4.32 1.97 -18.04
N ILE A 278 -5.55 2.39 -17.75
CA ILE A 278 -6.09 3.68 -18.19
C ILE A 278 -6.08 4.65 -17.02
N ASN A 279 -5.37 5.77 -17.14
CA ASN A 279 -5.53 6.92 -16.26
C ASN A 279 -6.81 7.64 -16.59
N VAL A 280 -7.58 8.01 -15.59
CA VAL A 280 -8.89 8.61 -15.74
C VAL A 280 -8.94 9.83 -14.84
N LEU A 281 -9.18 11.00 -15.42
CA LEU A 281 -9.44 12.21 -14.64
C LEU A 281 -10.93 12.24 -14.30
N VAL A 282 -11.24 12.03 -13.03
CA VAL A 282 -12.60 12.14 -12.50
C VAL A 282 -12.71 13.49 -11.81
N ASN A 283 -13.65 14.34 -12.24
CA ASN A 283 -13.91 15.61 -11.59
C ASN A 283 -14.75 15.46 -10.32
N LYS A 284 -14.90 16.57 -9.60
CA LYS A 284 -15.73 16.70 -8.40
C LYS A 284 -17.22 16.38 -8.62
N GLU A 285 -17.72 16.43 -9.86
CA GLU A 285 -19.07 16.00 -10.24
C GLU A 285 -19.18 14.48 -10.50
N GLY A 286 -18.07 13.76 -10.49
CA GLY A 286 -18.05 12.33 -10.79
C GLY A 286 -18.11 12.01 -12.29
N GLU A 287 -17.70 12.95 -13.13
CA GLU A 287 -17.59 12.77 -14.57
C GLU A 287 -16.15 12.48 -14.98
N VAL A 288 -15.99 11.64 -16.01
CA VAL A 288 -14.70 11.39 -16.62
C VAL A 288 -14.39 12.51 -17.61
N VAL A 289 -13.47 13.39 -17.24
CA VAL A 289 -13.08 14.56 -18.04
C VAL A 289 -12.04 14.18 -19.08
N ASP A 290 -11.07 13.34 -18.71
CA ASP A 290 -9.99 12.92 -19.59
C ASP A 290 -9.56 11.47 -19.31
N THR A 291 -9.00 10.80 -20.33
CA THR A 291 -8.46 9.45 -20.22
C THR A 291 -7.12 9.35 -20.95
N LYS A 292 -6.10 8.78 -20.29
CA LYS A 292 -4.78 8.56 -20.88
C LYS A 292 -4.36 7.10 -20.72
N VAL A 293 -3.83 6.48 -21.76
CA VAL A 293 -3.26 5.13 -21.66
C VAL A 293 -1.92 5.23 -20.95
N LEU A 294 -1.80 4.70 -19.73
CA LEU A 294 -0.54 4.65 -18.99
C LEU A 294 0.28 3.42 -19.35
N GLN A 295 -0.40 2.30 -19.54
CA GLN A 295 0.21 1.06 -19.98
C GLN A 295 -0.69 0.45 -21.05
N SER A 296 -0.13 0.31 -22.25
CA SER A 296 -0.83 -0.36 -23.34
C SER A 296 -0.97 -1.86 -23.04
N SER A 297 -2.10 -2.45 -23.45
CA SER A 297 -2.29 -3.89 -23.51
C SER A 297 -1.45 -4.58 -24.59
N GLY A 298 -0.75 -3.82 -25.43
CA GLY A 298 -0.10 -4.30 -26.64
C GLY A 298 -1.02 -4.27 -27.87
N SER A 299 -2.23 -3.72 -27.73
CA SER A 299 -3.20 -3.51 -28.82
C SER A 299 -3.94 -2.20 -28.59
N GLU A 300 -3.75 -1.25 -29.51
CA GLU A 300 -4.39 0.08 -29.45
C GLU A 300 -5.91 -0.01 -29.40
N VAL A 301 -6.50 -0.94 -30.16
CA VAL A 301 -7.96 -1.14 -30.22
C VAL A 301 -8.52 -1.69 -28.91
N LEU A 302 -7.73 -2.46 -28.16
CA LEU A 302 -8.10 -2.89 -26.80
C LEU A 302 -7.98 -1.73 -25.81
N ASP A 303 -6.96 -0.90 -25.94
CA ASP A 303 -6.74 0.25 -25.06
C ASP A 303 -7.87 1.29 -25.23
N GLU A 304 -8.27 1.56 -26.47
CA GLU A 304 -9.39 2.44 -26.80
C GLU A 304 -10.73 1.89 -26.27
N ALA A 305 -10.96 0.58 -26.40
CA ALA A 305 -12.15 -0.07 -25.87
C ALA A 305 -12.23 0.04 -24.33
N ALA A 306 -11.10 -0.09 -23.64
CA ALA A 306 -11.02 0.11 -22.20
C ALA A 306 -11.32 1.58 -21.81
N ALA A 307 -10.69 2.54 -22.48
CA ALA A 307 -10.90 3.97 -22.23
C ALA A 307 -12.37 4.37 -22.46
N THR A 308 -12.98 3.89 -23.55
CA THR A 308 -14.38 4.15 -23.91
C THR A 308 -15.35 3.60 -22.85
N ALA A 309 -15.12 2.37 -22.39
CA ALA A 309 -15.96 1.74 -21.37
C ALA A 309 -15.91 2.50 -20.03
N ILE A 310 -14.73 3.00 -19.66
CA ILE A 310 -14.55 3.79 -18.43
C ILE A 310 -15.20 5.17 -18.56
N LYS A 311 -14.99 5.86 -19.69
CA LYS A 311 -15.54 7.20 -19.96
C LYS A 311 -17.07 7.22 -19.99
N SER A 312 -17.69 6.09 -20.32
CA SER A 312 -19.15 5.93 -20.39
C SER A 312 -19.84 5.81 -19.03
N LEU A 313 -19.08 5.71 -17.93
CA LEU A 313 -19.63 5.58 -16.59
C LEU A 313 -19.64 6.91 -15.84
N ARG A 314 -20.64 7.06 -14.98
CA ARG A 314 -20.60 8.01 -13.88
C ARG A 314 -19.80 7.44 -12.72
N TRP A 315 -19.15 8.31 -11.98
CA TRP A 315 -18.29 8.00 -10.87
C TRP A 315 -18.78 8.71 -9.62
N LYS A 316 -18.45 8.16 -8.46
CA LYS A 316 -18.38 8.91 -7.22
C LYS A 316 -17.06 9.68 -7.26
N PRO A 317 -17.07 11.01 -7.01
CA PRO A 317 -15.85 11.81 -7.02
C PRO A 317 -14.91 11.38 -5.90
N ALA A 318 -13.63 11.75 -6.03
CA ALA A 318 -12.71 11.66 -4.92
C ALA A 318 -13.09 12.69 -3.86
N MET A 319 -12.92 12.38 -2.58
CA MET A 319 -13.22 13.30 -1.49
C MET A 319 -11.94 13.67 -0.75
N GLN A 320 -11.71 14.95 -0.50
CA GLN A 320 -10.67 15.46 0.39
C GLN A 320 -11.32 16.39 1.41
N ARG A 321 -11.22 16.05 2.70
CA ARG A 321 -11.85 16.80 3.81
C ARG A 321 -13.33 17.08 3.55
N ASP A 322 -14.06 16.05 3.13
CA ASP A 322 -15.49 16.10 2.76
C ASP A 322 -15.83 17.01 1.58
N LYS A 323 -14.83 17.51 0.84
CA LYS A 323 -15.02 18.25 -0.41
C LYS A 323 -14.68 17.35 -1.60
N PRO A 324 -15.52 17.32 -2.63
CA PRO A 324 -15.19 16.57 -3.84
C PRO A 324 -14.04 17.28 -4.57
N VAL A 325 -13.07 16.49 -5.04
CA VAL A 325 -11.87 16.98 -5.72
C VAL A 325 -11.63 16.23 -7.02
N ASP A 326 -11.03 16.93 -7.97
CA ASP A 326 -10.63 16.36 -9.25
C ASP A 326 -9.39 15.49 -9.04
N VAL A 327 -9.43 14.25 -9.51
CA VAL A 327 -8.29 13.36 -9.36
C VAL A 327 -8.10 12.43 -10.54
N TRP A 328 -6.83 12.14 -10.81
CA TRP A 328 -6.42 11.07 -11.67
C TRP A 328 -6.44 9.73 -10.92
N VAL A 329 -7.13 8.74 -11.49
CA VAL A 329 -7.16 7.36 -10.99
C VAL A 329 -6.81 6.39 -12.11
N ALA A 330 -5.97 5.41 -11.84
CA ALA A 330 -5.59 4.42 -12.86
C ALA A 330 -6.38 3.12 -12.70
N ILE A 331 -6.96 2.66 -13.80
CA ILE A 331 -7.84 1.51 -13.83
C ILE A 331 -7.20 0.40 -14.67
N PRO A 332 -6.78 -0.72 -14.06
CA PRO A 332 -6.28 -1.86 -14.80
C PRO A 332 -7.44 -2.69 -15.38
N ILE A 333 -7.42 -2.91 -16.70
CA ILE A 333 -8.37 -3.73 -17.44
C ILE A 333 -7.64 -4.92 -18.07
N ASN A 334 -8.06 -6.12 -17.70
CA ASN A 334 -7.50 -7.36 -18.25
C ASN A 334 -8.39 -7.90 -19.37
N PHE A 335 -7.88 -7.94 -20.60
CA PHE A 335 -8.54 -8.57 -21.73
C PHE A 335 -8.22 -10.07 -21.76
N LYS A 336 -9.23 -10.88 -21.45
CA LYS A 336 -9.18 -12.34 -21.57
C LYS A 336 -10.20 -12.78 -22.60
N MET A 337 -9.80 -13.63 -23.54
CA MET A 337 -10.76 -14.32 -24.41
C MET A 337 -11.60 -15.24 -23.52
N ARG A 338 -12.92 -15.05 -23.55
CA ARG A 338 -13.89 -15.95 -22.92
C ARG A 338 -14.21 -17.11 -23.84
#